data_AF-A0A7V5AL57-F1
#
_entry.id   AF-A0A7V5AL57-F1
#
_cell.length_a   1.000
_cell.length_b   1.000
_cell.length_c   1.000
_cell.angle_alpha   90.00
_cell.angle_beta   90.00
_cell.angle_gamma   90.00
#
_symmetry.space_group_name_H-M   'P 1'
#
loop_
_entity.id
_entity.type
_entity.pdbx_description
1 polymer ?
#
loop_
_entity_poly.entity_id
_entity_poly.type
_entity_poly.pdbx_seq_one_letter_code
_entity_poly.pdbx_strand_id
1 'polypeptide(L)'
;MTNAFVSGFSGLIGGFINLHWSNLFMMIIGLIFLYLGIKKDFEPLLLVPIGFGCIMVNIPLADLMGKGGFLRIIYDAGITTELFPLLIFIGIGAMTDFRPVLEHPYTFILGAAGQFGIFLTLMLALALGFPYKDAVTIGIIG
;
A
#
# COMPACT_ATOMS: atom_id res chain seq x y z
N MET A 1 16.47 -26.12 25.73
CA MET A 1 17.19 -25.04 25.02
C MET A 1 17.81 -25.52 23.71
N THR A 2 18.57 -26.62 23.70
CA THR A 2 19.14 -27.25 22.48
C THR A 2 18.11 -27.50 21.38
N ASN A 3 16.91 -28.00 21.71
CA ASN A 3 15.85 -28.23 20.72
C ASN A 3 15.36 -26.94 20.03
N ALA A 4 15.37 -25.80 20.73
CA ALA A 4 14.97 -24.51 20.17
C ALA A 4 16.02 -23.95 19.19
N PHE A 5 17.31 -24.17 19.49
CA PHE A 5 18.39 -23.83 18.57
C PHE A 5 18.36 -24.69 17.31
N VAL A 6 18.14 -26.00 17.46
CA VAL A 6 18.03 -26.93 16.32
C VAL A 6 16.81 -26.60 15.46
N SER A 7 15.65 -26.30 16.07
CA SER A 7 14.46 -25.89 15.33
C SER A 7 14.60 -24.52 14.67
N GLY A 8 15.32 -23.58 15.30
CA GLY A 8 15.61 -22.27 14.72
C GLY A 8 16.52 -22.38 13.50
N PHE A 9 17.57 -23.19 13.59
CA PHE A 9 18.51 -23.38 12.49
C PHE A 9 17.87 -24.16 11.33
N SER A 10 17.05 -25.18 11.62
CA SER A 10 16.29 -25.89 10.59
C SER A 10 15.26 -24.99 9.92
N GLY A 11 14.62 -24.09 10.66
CA GLY A 11 13.72 -23.07 10.12
C GLY A 11 14.42 -22.09 9.19
N LEU A 12 15.62 -21.60 9.56
CA LEU A 12 16.42 -20.72 8.69
C LEU A 12 16.82 -21.41 7.39
N ILE A 13 17.33 -22.65 7.47
CA ILE A 13 17.68 -23.44 6.30
C ILE A 13 16.44 -23.69 5.43
N GLY A 14 15.31 -24.06 6.05
CA GLY A 14 14.04 -24.24 5.36
C GLY A 14 13.56 -22.97 4.65
N GLY A 15 13.75 -21.80 5.27
CA GLY A 15 13.43 -20.50 4.68
C GLY A 15 14.26 -20.20 3.43
N PHE A 16 15.57 -20.46 3.46
CA PHE A 16 16.44 -20.31 2.30
C PHE A 16 16.10 -21.28 1.17
N ILE A 17 15.71 -22.52 1.49
CA ILE A 17 15.31 -23.53 0.49
C ILE A 17 13.99 -23.13 -0.20
N ASN A 18 13.04 -22.54 0.54
CA ASN A 18 11.74 -22.11 0.01
C ASN A 18 11.76 -20.67 -0.54
N LEU A 19 12.94 -20.05 -0.62
CA LEU A 19 13.05 -18.68 -1.11
C LEU A 19 12.91 -18.66 -2.63
N HIS A 20 11.73 -18.24 -3.09
CA HIS A 20 11.48 -18.03 -4.50
C HIS A 20 12.10 -16.70 -4.98
N TRP A 21 12.56 -16.63 -6.23
CA TRP A 21 13.17 -15.41 -6.78
C TRP A 21 12.22 -14.19 -6.74
N SER A 22 10.91 -14.42 -6.92
CA SER A 22 9.89 -13.38 -6.79
C SER A 22 9.87 -12.73 -5.42
N ASN A 23 10.09 -13.50 -4.35
CA ASN A 23 10.07 -13.00 -2.99
C ASN A 23 11.23 -12.03 -2.77
N LEU A 24 12.42 -12.38 -3.26
CA LEU A 24 13.60 -11.52 -3.20
C LEU A 24 13.38 -10.21 -3.95
N PHE A 25 12.80 -10.30 -5.15
CA PHE A 25 12.50 -9.12 -5.96
C PHE A 25 11.54 -8.17 -5.24
N MET A 26 10.46 -8.69 -4.65
CA MET A 26 9.50 -7.87 -3.89
C MET A 26 10.10 -7.28 -2.61
N MET A 27 10.97 -8.03 -1.90
CA MET A 27 11.70 -7.48 -0.76
C MET A 27 12.60 -6.30 -1.16
N ILE A 28 13.25 -6.37 -2.33
CA ILE A 28 14.04 -5.23 -2.86
C ILE A 28 13.13 -4.04 -3.14
N ILE A 29 11.95 -4.23 -3.72
CA ILE A 29 10.97 -3.15 -3.92
C ILE A 29 10.54 -2.55 -2.58
N GLY A 30 10.27 -3.38 -1.57
CA GLY A 30 9.94 -2.91 -0.22
C GLY A 30 11.07 -2.06 0.40
N LEU A 31 12.33 -2.46 0.19
CA LEU A 31 13.50 -1.66 0.61
C LEU A 31 13.60 -0.33 -0.15
N ILE A 32 13.25 -0.30 -1.44
CA ILE A 32 13.19 0.93 -2.23
C ILE A 32 12.12 1.87 -1.63
N PHE A 33 10.94 1.36 -1.29
CA PHE A 33 9.89 2.17 -0.64
C PHE A 33 10.33 2.69 0.73
N LEU A 34 10.99 1.87 1.55
CA LEU A 34 11.58 2.34 2.81
C LEU A 34 12.63 3.43 2.59
N TYR A 35 13.50 3.27 1.59
CA TYR A 35 14.49 4.28 1.24
C TYR A 35 13.84 5.60 0.82
N LEU A 36 12.82 5.55 -0.03
CA LEU A 36 12.08 6.72 -0.49
C LEU A 36 11.32 7.40 0.66
N GLY A 37 10.68 6.63 1.53
CA GLY A 37 9.95 7.16 2.68
C GLY A 37 10.87 7.79 3.73
N ILE A 38 12.00 7.15 4.06
CA ILE A 38 12.87 7.58 5.18
C ILE A 38 13.89 8.63 4.76
N LYS A 39 14.59 8.43 3.63
CA LYS A 39 15.69 9.31 3.23
C LYS A 39 15.23 10.47 2.36
N LYS A 40 14.15 10.26 1.62
CA LYS A 40 13.65 11.21 0.63
C LYS A 40 12.32 11.85 1.02
N ASP A 41 11.76 11.48 2.19
CA ASP A 41 10.53 12.03 2.74
C ASP A 41 9.32 11.95 1.78
N PHE A 42 9.30 10.93 0.91
CA PHE A 42 8.14 10.65 0.06
C PHE A 42 7.05 9.99 0.90
N GLU A 43 6.00 10.75 1.23
CA GLU A 43 4.82 10.29 2.00
C GLU A 43 5.17 9.31 3.13
N PRO A 44 6.06 9.71 4.07
CA PRO A 44 6.68 8.77 5.02
C PRO A 44 5.64 8.03 5.87
N LEU A 45 4.51 8.68 6.16
CA LEU A 45 3.42 8.12 6.96
C LEU A 45 2.77 6.89 6.30
N LEU A 46 2.74 6.82 4.97
CA LEU A 46 2.11 5.73 4.22
C LEU A 46 3.16 4.79 3.60
N LEU A 47 4.20 5.37 2.98
CA LEU A 47 5.16 4.60 2.20
C LEU A 47 6.05 3.70 3.07
N VAL A 48 6.37 4.13 4.30
CA VAL A 48 7.18 3.32 5.24
C VAL A 48 6.41 2.07 5.70
N PRO A 49 5.17 2.16 6.20
CA PRO A 49 4.35 0.97 6.48
C PRO A 49 4.15 0.06 5.27
N ILE A 50 3.93 0.62 4.07
CA ILE A 50 3.77 -0.16 2.83
C ILE A 50 5.06 -0.94 2.50
N GLY A 51 6.21 -0.27 2.54
CA GLY A 51 7.50 -0.91 2.29
C GLY A 51 7.80 -2.02 3.29
N PHE A 52 7.54 -1.78 4.58
CA PHE A 52 7.72 -2.78 5.64
C PHE A 52 6.78 -3.98 5.47
N GLY A 53 5.49 -3.74 5.19
CA GLY A 53 4.52 -4.81 4.91
C GLY A 53 4.92 -5.66 3.70
N CYS A 54 5.40 -5.03 2.63
CA CYS A 54 5.90 -5.73 1.45
C CYS A 54 7.07 -6.66 1.79
N ILE A 55 8.02 -6.22 2.62
CA ILE A 55 9.13 -7.09 3.07
C ILE A 55 8.58 -8.26 3.90
N MET A 56 7.72 -7.98 4.89
CA MET A 56 7.20 -9.01 5.81
C MET A 56 6.43 -10.12 5.08
N VAL A 57 5.55 -9.78 4.13
CA VAL A 57 4.71 -10.75 3.41
C VAL A 57 5.55 -11.65 2.49
N ASN A 58 6.71 -11.17 2.04
CA ASN A 58 7.60 -11.92 1.16
C ASN A 58 8.65 -12.75 1.92
N ILE A 59 8.63 -12.78 3.26
CA ILE A 59 9.49 -13.69 4.03
C ILE A 59 8.99 -15.13 3.82
N PRO A 60 9.82 -16.05 3.31
CA PRO A 60 9.40 -17.43 3.06
C PRO A 60 8.99 -18.13 4.36
N LEU A 61 7.97 -18.99 4.27
CA LEU A 61 7.41 -19.75 5.40
C LEU A 61 6.77 -18.91 6.53
N ALA A 62 6.71 -17.58 6.41
CA ALA A 62 6.09 -16.73 7.42
C ALA A 62 4.55 -16.71 7.33
N ASP A 63 4.00 -16.93 6.13
CA ASP A 63 2.56 -17.02 5.81
C ASP A 63 1.68 -15.93 6.46
N LEU A 64 2.22 -14.71 6.60
CA LEU A 64 1.56 -13.63 7.32
C LEU A 64 0.26 -13.15 6.67
N MET A 65 0.11 -13.35 5.35
CA MET A 65 -1.09 -13.08 4.57
C MET A 65 -1.91 -14.34 4.24
N GLY A 66 -1.47 -15.51 4.73
CA GLY A 66 -2.20 -16.76 4.60
C GLY A 66 -3.43 -16.83 5.51
N LYS A 67 -4.12 -17.97 5.47
CA LYS A 67 -5.33 -18.19 6.27
C LYS A 67 -4.97 -18.17 7.77
N GLY A 68 -5.50 -17.17 8.49
CA GLY A 68 -5.18 -16.96 9.91
C GLY A 68 -3.86 -16.22 10.17
N GLY A 69 -3.17 -15.77 9.12
CA GLY A 69 -1.99 -14.93 9.23
C GLY A 69 -2.32 -13.58 9.89
N PHE A 70 -1.39 -13.06 10.68
CA PHE A 70 -1.60 -11.81 11.42
C PHE A 70 -1.96 -10.63 10.51
N LEU A 71 -1.25 -10.45 9.39
CA LEU A 71 -1.52 -9.37 8.44
C LEU A 71 -2.85 -9.60 7.70
N ARG A 72 -3.23 -10.85 7.46
CA ARG A 72 -4.53 -11.20 6.87
C ARG A 72 -5.69 -10.79 7.75
N ILE A 73 -5.59 -11.02 9.07
CA ILE A 73 -6.64 -10.62 10.04
C ILE A 73 -6.85 -9.11 10.00
N ILE A 74 -5.76 -8.33 9.98
CA ILE A 74 -5.81 -6.87 9.90
C ILE A 74 -6.39 -6.42 8.56
N TYR A 75 -5.98 -7.06 7.46
CA TYR A 75 -6.48 -6.77 6.12
C TYR A 75 -7.98 -7.03 6.00
N ASP A 76 -8.45 -8.18 6.48
CA ASP A 76 -9.86 -8.59 6.42
C ASP A 76 -10.73 -7.75 7.39
N ALA A 77 -10.19 -7.30 8.52
CA ALA A 77 -10.90 -6.46 9.47
C ALA A 77 -11.02 -5.00 9.00
N GLY A 78 -9.99 -4.47 8.34
CA GLY A 78 -9.85 -3.04 8.11
C GLY A 78 -9.86 -2.59 6.65
N ILE A 79 -9.22 -3.33 5.73
CA ILE A 79 -9.09 -2.93 4.32
C ILE A 79 -10.27 -3.44 3.51
N THR A 80 -10.64 -4.72 3.63
CA THR A 80 -11.76 -5.28 2.86
C THR A 80 -13.12 -4.73 3.28
N THR A 81 -13.23 -4.29 4.53
CA THR A 81 -14.43 -3.62 5.07
C THR A 81 -14.44 -2.12 4.81
N GLU A 82 -13.39 -1.59 4.16
CA GLU A 82 -13.15 -0.16 3.95
C GLU A 82 -13.04 0.69 5.23
N LEU A 83 -13.01 0.05 6.40
CA LEU A 83 -12.95 0.73 7.69
C LEU A 83 -11.71 1.63 7.82
N PHE A 84 -10.51 1.13 7.47
CA PHE A 84 -9.29 1.92 7.57
C PHE A 84 -9.24 3.09 6.58
N PRO A 85 -9.53 2.90 5.27
CA PRO A 85 -9.65 4.02 4.34
C PRO A 85 -10.64 5.09 4.83
N LEU A 86 -11.83 4.70 5.30
CA LEU A 86 -12.83 5.64 5.78
C LEU A 86 -12.36 6.42 7.02
N LEU A 87 -11.72 5.75 7.98
CA LEU A 87 -11.15 6.42 9.15
C LEU A 87 -10.03 7.40 8.77
N ILE A 88 -9.19 7.05 7.79
CA ILE A 88 -8.16 7.95 7.25
C ILE A 88 -8.84 9.18 6.61
N PHE A 89 -9.89 8.99 5.80
CA PHE A 89 -10.63 10.11 5.19
C PHE A 89 -11.32 11.01 6.22
N ILE A 90 -11.87 10.44 7.29
CA ILE A 90 -12.42 11.23 8.42
C ILE A 90 -11.31 12.06 9.07
N GLY A 91 -10.13 11.47 9.29
CA GLY A 91 -8.97 12.18 9.83
C GLY A 91 -8.50 13.32 8.94
N ILE A 92 -8.37 13.09 7.63
CA ILE A 92 -8.02 14.13 6.65
C ILE A 92 -9.06 15.26 6.66
N GLY A 93 -10.35 14.92 6.67
CA GLY A 93 -11.44 15.89 6.75
C GLY A 93 -11.39 16.74 8.03
N ALA A 94 -11.06 16.13 9.16
CA ALA A 94 -10.92 16.84 10.44
C ALA A 94 -9.70 17.78 10.49
N MET A 95 -8.64 17.50 9.73
CA MET A 95 -7.45 18.33 9.62
C MET A 95 -7.55 19.40 8.51
N THR A 96 -8.58 19.35 7.67
CA THR A 96 -8.73 20.25 6.51
C THR A 96 -9.23 21.63 6.95
N ASP A 97 -8.51 22.68 6.58
CA ASP A 97 -8.93 24.06 6.79
C ASP A 97 -9.77 24.57 5.61
N PHE A 98 -11.06 24.83 5.85
CA PHE A 98 -11.99 25.32 4.82
C PHE A 98 -11.97 26.84 4.66
N ARG A 99 -11.29 27.61 5.52
CA ARG A 99 -11.29 29.07 5.47
C ARG A 99 -10.82 29.63 4.11
N PRO A 100 -9.72 29.16 3.50
CA PRO A 100 -9.28 29.68 2.19
C PRO A 100 -10.31 29.45 1.07
N VAL A 101 -11.03 28.33 1.12
CA VAL A 101 -12.07 27.99 0.14
C VAL A 101 -13.30 28.87 0.33
N LEU A 102 -13.70 29.15 1.58
CA LEU A 102 -14.85 30.00 1.89
C LEU A 102 -14.59 31.47 1.58
N GLU A 103 -13.35 31.94 1.76
CA GLU A 103 -12.96 33.32 1.42
C GLU A 103 -12.92 33.56 -0.10
N HIS A 104 -12.49 32.57 -0.88
CA HIS A 104 -12.43 32.66 -2.34
C HIS A 104 -13.06 31.43 -3.01
N PRO A 105 -14.40 31.41 -3.18
CA PRO A 105 -15.13 30.24 -3.70
C PRO A 105 -14.70 29.78 -5.09
N TYR A 106 -14.12 30.68 -5.90
CA TYR A 106 -13.59 30.32 -7.23
C TYR A 106 -12.48 29.27 -7.17
N THR A 107 -11.76 29.15 -6.05
CA THR A 107 -10.75 28.10 -5.83
C THR A 107 -11.34 26.69 -5.92
N PHE A 108 -12.65 26.53 -5.66
CA PHE A 108 -13.36 25.27 -5.85
C PHE A 108 -13.33 24.78 -7.31
N ILE A 109 -13.36 25.69 -8.28
CA ILE A 109 -13.30 25.36 -9.71
C ILE A 109 -11.94 24.80 -10.10
N LEU A 110 -10.86 25.26 -9.47
CA LEU A 110 -9.52 24.68 -9.64
C LEU A 110 -9.47 23.24 -9.11
N GLY A 111 -10.13 22.97 -7.99
CA GLY A 111 -10.29 21.61 -7.46
C GLY A 111 -11.06 20.70 -8.43
N ALA A 112 -12.13 21.21 -9.04
CA ALA A 112 -12.88 20.49 -10.08
C ALA A 112 -12.03 20.21 -11.32
N ALA A 113 -11.17 21.14 -11.73
CA ALA A 113 -10.23 20.94 -12.84
C ALA A 113 -9.20 19.84 -12.54
N GLY A 114 -8.78 19.69 -11.28
CA GLY A 114 -7.89 18.59 -10.86
C GLY A 114 -8.48 17.20 -11.13
N GLN A 115 -9.81 17.04 -11.06
CA GLN A 115 -10.50 15.76 -11.33
C GLN A 115 -10.43 15.34 -12.81
N PHE A 116 -10.00 16.23 -13.71
CA PHE A 116 -9.75 15.85 -15.11
C PHE A 116 -8.62 14.81 -15.22
N GLY A 117 -7.68 14.79 -14.27
CA GLY A 117 -6.62 13.79 -14.18
C GLY A 117 -7.15 12.35 -14.12
N ILE A 118 -8.23 12.12 -13.38
CA ILE A 118 -8.90 10.81 -13.27
C ILE A 118 -9.39 10.35 -14.65
N PHE A 119 -10.09 11.22 -15.38
CA PHE A 119 -10.65 10.89 -16.68
C PHE A 119 -9.57 10.65 -17.74
N LEU A 120 -8.51 11.46 -17.72
CA LEU A 120 -7.37 11.26 -18.60
C LEU A 120 -6.69 9.92 -18.34
N THR A 121 -6.42 9.60 -17.08
CA THR A 121 -5.76 8.35 -16.66
C THR A 121 -6.63 7.14 -17.00
N LEU A 122 -7.94 7.22 -16.78
CA LEU A 122 -8.91 6.19 -17.19
C LEU A 122 -8.90 5.96 -18.70
N MET A 123 -8.97 7.03 -19.50
CA MET A 123 -8.96 6.91 -20.97
C MET A 123 -7.67 6.29 -21.48
N LEU A 124 -6.51 6.66 -20.90
CA LEU A 124 -5.23 6.05 -21.23
C LEU A 124 -5.18 4.56 -20.83
N ALA A 125 -5.67 4.20 -19.65
CA ALA A 125 -5.73 2.80 -19.21
C ALA A 125 -6.62 1.95 -20.14
N LEU A 126 -7.78 2.46 -20.54
CA LEU A 126 -8.65 1.80 -21.51
C LEU A 126 -7.99 1.69 -22.89
N ALA A 127 -7.30 2.74 -23.35
CA ALA A 127 -6.58 2.73 -24.63
C ALA A 127 -5.42 1.72 -24.65
N LEU A 128 -4.77 1.48 -23.49
CA LEU A 128 -3.75 0.45 -23.31
C LEU A 128 -4.34 -0.98 -23.19
N GLY A 129 -5.67 -1.12 -23.18
CA GLY A 129 -6.36 -2.41 -23.20
C GLY A 129 -6.63 -3.02 -21.81
N PHE A 130 -6.55 -2.23 -20.73
CA PHE A 130 -6.90 -2.74 -19.41
C PHE A 130 -8.42 -3.04 -19.31
N PRO A 131 -8.82 -4.10 -18.57
CA PRO A 131 -10.23 -4.36 -18.27
C PRO A 131 -10.88 -3.15 -17.60
N TYR A 132 -12.17 -2.93 -17.88
CA TYR A 132 -12.88 -1.74 -17.37
C TYR A 132 -12.75 -1.53 -15.86
N LYS A 133 -12.87 -2.60 -15.06
CA LYS A 133 -12.76 -2.51 -13.60
C LYS A 133 -11.36 -2.08 -13.14
N ASP A 134 -10.33 -2.63 -13.75
CA ASP A 134 -8.94 -2.31 -13.42
C ASP A 134 -8.59 -0.89 -13.88
N ALA A 135 -9.06 -0.50 -15.06
CA ALA A 135 -8.89 0.85 -15.59
C ALA A 135 -9.53 1.92 -14.71
N VAL A 136 -10.70 1.62 -14.12
CA VAL A 136 -11.35 2.51 -13.14
C VAL A 136 -10.48 2.65 -11.89
N THR A 137 -9.93 1.58 -11.34
CA THR A 137 -9.04 1.65 -10.16
C THR A 137 -7.76 2.43 -10.47
N ILE A 138 -7.15 2.22 -11.65
CA ILE A 138 -5.98 2.98 -12.12
C ILE A 138 -6.32 4.47 -12.26
N GLY A 139 -7.51 4.77 -12.77
CA GLY A 139 -7.98 6.15 -12.95
C GLY A 139 -7.96 6.98 -11.66
N ILE A 140 -8.29 6.39 -10.51
CA ILE A 140 -8.34 7.09 -9.20
C ILE A 140 -6.96 7.61 -8.74
N ILE A 141 -5.87 7.15 -9.34
CA ILE A 141 -4.50 7.64 -9.03
C ILE A 141 -4.26 9.04 -9.61
N GLY A 142 -4.90 9.37 -10.74
CA GLY A 142 -4.73 10.63 -11.47
C GLY A 142 -5.61 11.75 -10.94
#